data_AF-A0A919C088-F1
#
_entry.id   AF-A0A919C088-F1
#
_cell.length_a   1.000
_cell.length_b   1.000
_cell.length_c   1.000
_cell.angle_alpha   90.00
_cell.angle_beta   90.00
_cell.angle_gamma   90.00
#
_symmetry.space_group_name_H-M   'P 1'
#
loop_
_entity.id
_entity.type
_entity.pdbx_description
1 polymer ?
#
loop_
_entity_poly.entity_id
_entity_poly.type
_entity_poly.pdbx_seq_one_letter_code
_entity_poly.pdbx_strand_id
1 'polypeptide(L)'
;MDTAETSTGTAYDTLKVQVLNGSGTVLGTLATYSNLDAAPGYTQRGFDLSGYAGQTVTLKFTGTEGSKYQTSFVVDDTSLDVS
;
A
#
# COMPACT_ATOMS: atom_id res chain seq x y z
N MET A 1 -4.27 -7.61 -8.10
CA MET A 1 -4.49 -6.20 -8.46
C MET A 1 -4.97 -6.22 -9.89
N ASP A 2 -6.08 -5.53 -10.17
CA ASP A 2 -6.66 -5.50 -11.51
C ASP A 2 -6.65 -4.06 -12.03
N THR A 3 -6.19 -3.86 -13.26
CA THR A 3 -6.11 -2.53 -13.87
C THR A 3 -6.65 -2.54 -15.29
N ALA A 4 -7.34 -1.47 -15.67
CA ALA A 4 -7.71 -1.16 -17.04
C ALA A 4 -6.70 -0.22 -17.71
N GLU A 5 -5.71 0.29 -16.97
CA GLU A 5 -4.61 1.08 -17.53
C GLU A 5 -3.79 0.24 -18.52
N THR A 6 -3.45 0.84 -19.66
CA THR A 6 -2.67 0.17 -20.73
C THR A 6 -1.21 0.58 -20.74
N SER A 7 -0.81 1.54 -19.91
CA SER A 7 0.57 2.00 -19.85
C SER A 7 1.47 0.94 -19.25
N THR A 8 2.64 0.77 -19.84
CA THR A 8 3.70 -0.14 -19.34
C THR A 8 4.86 0.62 -18.68
N GLY A 9 4.79 1.96 -18.61
CA GLY A 9 5.89 2.79 -18.10
C GLY A 9 5.46 3.95 -17.21
N THR A 10 4.17 4.24 -17.12
CA THR A 10 3.64 5.31 -16.26
C THR A 10 2.76 4.72 -15.18
N ALA A 11 3.12 5.01 -13.92
CA ALA A 11 2.28 4.76 -12.77
C ALA A 11 1.26 5.90 -12.63
N TYR A 12 0.06 5.69 -13.16
CA TYR A 12 -1.06 6.63 -13.03
C TYR A 12 -1.79 6.45 -11.70
N ASP A 13 -2.03 5.19 -11.34
CA ASP A 13 -2.74 4.83 -10.13
C ASP A 13 -1.73 4.29 -9.13
N THR A 14 -1.88 4.64 -7.85
CA THR A 14 -0.97 4.17 -6.80
C THR A 14 -1.69 3.75 -5.55
N LEU A 15 -1.12 2.75 -4.86
CA LEU A 15 -1.42 2.42 -3.47
C LEU A 15 -0.17 2.64 -2.63
N LYS A 16 -0.25 3.54 -1.65
CA LYS A 16 0.80 3.75 -0.66
C LYS A 16 0.45 3.07 0.66
N VAL A 17 1.41 2.34 1.22
CA VAL A 17 1.34 1.76 2.57
C VAL A 17 2.28 2.53 3.47
N GLN A 18 1.75 3.21 4.47
CA GLN A 18 2.52 4.16 5.29
C GLN A 18 2.31 3.90 6.78
N VAL A 19 3.35 4.19 7.56
CA VAL A 19 3.31 4.21 9.03
C VAL A 19 3.17 5.66 9.46
N LEU A 20 2.16 5.96 10.27
CA LEU A 20 1.91 7.30 10.81
C LEU A 20 2.05 7.29 12.33
N ASN A 21 2.49 8.41 12.90
CA ASN A 21 2.44 8.63 14.35
C ASN A 21 1.01 9.00 14.81
N GLY A 22 0.82 9.13 16.13
CA GLY A 22 -0.47 9.49 16.72
C GLY A 22 -1.04 10.86 16.31
N SER A 23 -0.22 11.75 15.73
CA SER A 23 -0.65 13.05 15.17
C SER A 23 -0.95 12.99 13.67
N GLY A 24 -0.81 11.83 13.03
CA GLY A 24 -1.03 11.63 11.60
C GLY A 24 0.17 11.97 10.70
N THR A 25 1.33 12.29 11.26
CA THR A 25 2.56 12.50 10.50
C THR A 25 3.09 11.17 9.98
N VAL A 26 3.43 11.11 8.69
CA VAL A 26 4.08 9.93 8.09
C VAL A 26 5.47 9.75 8.67
N LEU A 27 5.69 8.63 9.35
CA LEU A 27 6.98 8.17 9.86
C LEU A 27 7.76 7.36 8.82
N GLY A 28 7.05 6.66 7.94
CA GLY A 28 7.65 5.84 6.90
C GLY A 28 6.66 5.43 5.82
N THR A 29 7.17 5.10 4.64
CA THR A 29 6.41 4.46 3.55
C THR A 29 6.99 3.07 3.36
N LEU A 30 6.20 2.04 3.68
CA LEU A 30 6.60 0.63 3.62
C LEU A 30 6.58 0.11 2.18
N ALA A 31 5.61 0.57 1.39
CA ALA A 31 5.51 0.23 -0.02
C ALA A 31 4.76 1.30 -0.81
N THR A 32 5.07 1.38 -2.10
CA THR A 32 4.24 2.03 -3.11
C THR A 32 4.04 1.03 -4.24
N TYR A 33 2.79 0.70 -4.53
CA TYR A 33 2.38 -0.11 -5.67
C TYR A 33 1.65 0.79 -6.67
N SER A 34 1.55 0.33 -7.91
CA SER A 34 0.88 1.06 -8.99
C SER A 34 0.20 0.12 -9.97
N ASN A 35 -0.55 0.68 -10.93
CA ASN A 35 -1.07 -0.07 -12.07
C ASN A 35 0.00 -0.88 -12.83
N LEU A 36 1.28 -0.50 -12.75
CA LEU A 36 2.39 -1.25 -13.37
C LEU A 36 2.74 -2.56 -12.63
N ASP A 37 2.29 -2.70 -11.38
CA ASP A 37 2.52 -3.87 -10.53
C ASP A 37 1.37 -4.90 -10.61
N ALA A 38 0.46 -4.75 -11.58
CA ALA A 38 -0.69 -5.62 -11.74
C ALA A 38 -0.27 -7.08 -11.97
N ALA A 39 -0.83 -7.97 -11.14
CA ALA A 39 -0.59 -9.40 -11.19
C ALA A 39 -1.87 -10.14 -10.74
N PRO A 40 -2.14 -11.33 -11.28
CA PRO A 40 -3.31 -12.11 -10.93
C PRO A 40 -3.21 -12.65 -9.50
N GLY A 41 -4.35 -12.66 -8.80
CA GLY A 41 -4.48 -13.23 -7.46
C GLY A 41 -3.87 -12.41 -6.33
N TYR A 42 -3.93 -12.96 -5.12
CA TYR A 42 -3.36 -12.38 -3.92
C TYR A 42 -1.89 -12.78 -3.76
N THR A 43 -1.07 -11.82 -3.34
CA THR A 43 0.34 -12.06 -2.98
C THR A 43 0.56 -11.60 -1.55
N GLN A 44 1.09 -12.49 -0.70
CA GLN A 44 1.43 -12.15 0.68
C GLN A 44 2.55 -11.10 0.71
N ARG A 45 2.37 -10.05 1.53
CA ARG A 45 3.37 -9.01 1.77
C ARG A 45 3.61 -8.90 3.27
N GLY A 46 4.89 -8.84 3.66
CA GLY A 46 5.31 -8.66 5.05
C GLY A 46 6.24 -7.45 5.16
N PHE A 47 6.13 -6.72 6.27
CA PHE A 47 6.95 -5.55 6.56
C PHE A 47 7.42 -5.62 8.01
N ASP A 48 8.71 -5.35 8.23
CA ASP A 48 9.23 -5.24 9.58
C ASP A 48 8.83 -3.90 10.20
N LEU A 49 8.16 -3.95 11.36
CA LEU A 49 7.73 -2.79 12.13
C LEU A 49 8.48 -2.65 13.46
N SER A 50 9.52 -3.46 13.69
CA SER A 50 10.29 -3.47 14.95
C SER A 50 10.85 -2.09 15.32
N GLY A 51 11.21 -1.26 14.34
CA GLY A 51 11.65 0.13 14.56
C GLY A 51 10.59 1.05 15.19
N TYR A 52 9.33 0.61 15.28
CA TYR A 52 8.23 1.35 15.91
C TYR A 52 7.81 0.74 17.25
N ALA A 53 8.55 -0.23 17.79
CA ALA A 53 8.25 -0.86 19.08
C ALA A 53 8.15 0.17 20.20
N GLY A 54 7.16 0.00 21.08
CA GLY A 54 6.87 0.93 22.18
C GLY A 54 6.15 2.22 21.77
N GLN A 55 5.81 2.38 20.48
CA GLN A 55 5.02 3.51 19.98
C GLN A 55 3.64 3.05 19.53
N THR A 56 2.65 3.92 19.70
CA THR A 56 1.37 3.77 19.00
C THR A 56 1.53 4.35 17.60
N VAL A 57 1.39 3.50 16.58
CA VAL A 57 1.43 3.88 15.17
C VAL A 57 0.14 3.47 14.45
N THR A 58 -0.12 4.10 13.32
CA THR A 58 -1.22 3.74 12.41
C THR A 58 -0.65 3.29 11.08
N LEU A 59 -1.09 2.14 10.59
CA LEU A 59 -0.89 1.77 9.19
C LEU A 59 -1.98 2.43 8.33
N LYS A 60 -1.57 3.21 7.33
CA LYS A 60 -2.45 3.88 6.40
C LYS A 60 -2.23 3.35 4.99
N PHE A 61 -3.31 2.89 4.39
CA PHE A 61 -3.40 2.49 2.99
C PHE A 61 -4.09 3.62 2.23
N THR A 62 -3.40 4.22 1.26
CA THR A 62 -3.97 5.30 0.44
C THR A 62 -3.92 4.89 -1.02
N GLY A 63 -5.08 4.54 -1.57
CA GLY A 63 -5.28 4.37 -3.01
C GLY A 63 -5.59 5.72 -3.66
N THR A 64 -4.97 5.98 -4.81
CA THR A 64 -5.28 7.13 -5.65
C THR A 64 -5.31 6.66 -7.08
N GLU A 65 -6.46 6.82 -7.73
CA GLU A 65 -6.61 6.63 -9.16
C GLU A 65 -6.39 7.97 -9.89
N GLY A 66 -5.95 7.86 -11.13
CA GLY A 66 -5.98 8.93 -12.11
C GLY A 66 -7.41 9.20 -12.58
N SER A 67 -7.54 9.85 -13.74
CA SER A 67 -8.82 10.39 -14.21
C SER A 67 -9.52 9.57 -15.29
N LYS A 68 -8.95 8.43 -15.72
CA LYS A 68 -9.41 7.73 -16.93
C LYS A 68 -9.74 6.26 -16.71
N TYR A 69 -8.76 5.43 -16.42
CA TYR A 69 -8.95 3.99 -16.28
C TYR A 69 -8.80 3.59 -14.81
N GLN A 70 -9.55 2.58 -14.39
CA GLN A 70 -9.52 2.16 -13.00
C GLN A 70 -8.33 1.23 -12.70
N THR A 71 -7.91 1.24 -11.44
CA THR A 71 -7.08 0.19 -10.85
C THR A 71 -7.65 -0.20 -9.49
N SER A 72 -8.10 -1.45 -9.39
CA SER A 72 -8.54 -2.05 -8.13
C SER A 72 -7.35 -2.57 -7.33
N PHE A 73 -7.05 -1.86 -6.24
CA PHE A 73 -6.15 -2.32 -5.20
C PHE A 73 -6.94 -3.07 -4.13
N VAL A 74 -6.68 -4.37 -3.97
CA VAL A 74 -7.35 -5.23 -2.99
C VAL A 74 -6.37 -5.61 -1.88
N VAL A 75 -6.86 -5.58 -0.64
CA VAL A 75 -6.12 -5.95 0.57
C VAL A 75 -7.01 -6.93 1.34
N ASP A 76 -6.42 -8.05 1.75
CA ASP A 76 -7.13 -9.11 2.49
C ASP A 76 -6.18 -9.76 3.50
N ASP A 77 -6.75 -10.47 4.49
CA ASP A 77 -6.02 -11.22 5.53
C ASP A 77 -4.92 -10.41 6.27
N THR A 78 -5.24 -9.19 6.67
CA THR A 78 -4.29 -8.37 7.42
C THR A 78 -4.05 -8.95 8.81
N SER A 79 -2.77 -9.10 9.17
CA SER A 79 -2.34 -9.57 10.47
C SER A 79 -1.16 -8.73 10.98
N LEU A 80 -1.07 -8.63 12.31
CA LEU A 80 0.04 -8.02 13.02
C LEU A 80 0.55 -9.04 14.03
N ASP A 81 1.83 -9.36 13.93
CA ASP A 81 2.52 -10.22 14.89
C ASP A 81 3.40 -9.36 15.80
N VAL A 82 3.26 -9.57 17.12
CA VAL A 82 4.00 -8.85 18.16
C VAL A 82 4.38 -9.87 19.23
N SER A 83 5.69 -9.96 19.50
CA SER A 83 6.28 -10.91 20.46
C SER A 83 6.95 -10.20 21.63
#